data_AF-A0A4Q2ST29-F1
#
_entry.id   AF-A0A4Q2ST29-F1
#
_cell.length_a   1.000
_cell.length_b   1.000
_cell.length_c   1.000
_cell.angle_alpha   90.00
_cell.angle_beta   90.00
_cell.angle_gamma   90.00
#
_symmetry.space_group_name_H-M   'P 1'
#
loop_
_entity.id
_entity.type
_entity.pdbx_description
1 polymer ?
#
loop_
_entity_poly.entity_id
_entity_poly.type
_entity_poly.pdbx_seq_one_letter_code
_entity_poly.pdbx_strand_id
1 'polypeptide(L)'
;MSDDLRSQAEILAAIAEAREDLTTSLADLKETVDAMNARPLLTPEEREALEAQGESGELGEDMKTLVEKIKGGEDTWEQVFSGDSPHATLLQGHLTKMFEEHKEDLALAFEELIEAEEAKGNFIFDEVPTSEP
;
A
#
# COMPACT_ATOMS: atom_id res chain seq x y z
N MET A 1 -17.90 35.58 34.45
CA MET A 1 -18.19 34.17 34.83
C MET A 1 -19.12 33.46 33.85
N SER A 2 -20.16 34.11 33.31
CA SER A 2 -21.09 33.41 32.39
C SER A 2 -20.58 33.23 30.94
N ASP A 3 -19.66 34.09 30.46
CA ASP A 3 -19.04 33.96 29.14
C ASP A 3 -18.01 32.81 29.08
N ASP A 4 -17.26 32.63 30.17
CA ASP A 4 -16.19 31.64 30.31
C ASP A 4 -16.71 30.19 30.33
N LEU A 5 -17.95 30.00 30.80
CA LEU A 5 -18.63 28.70 30.77
C LEU A 5 -19.26 28.40 29.40
N ARG A 6 -19.66 29.44 28.64
CA ARG A 6 -20.16 29.26 27.26
C ARG A 6 -19.01 28.90 26.31
N SER A 7 -17.87 29.57 26.43
CA SER A 7 -16.66 29.22 25.64
C SER A 7 -16.15 27.82 25.97
N GLN A 8 -16.19 27.41 27.24
CA GLN A 8 -15.80 26.06 27.65
C GLN A 8 -16.78 24.99 27.13
N ALA A 9 -18.07 25.27 27.09
CA ALA A 9 -19.07 24.38 26.49
C ALA A 9 -18.90 24.25 24.97
N GLU A 10 -18.59 25.35 24.28
CA GLU A 10 -18.30 25.37 22.84
C GLU A 10 -17.03 24.56 22.49
N ILE A 11 -15.97 24.69 23.29
CA ILE A 11 -14.74 23.89 23.12
C ILE A 11 -15.03 22.41 23.34
N LEU A 12 -15.81 22.05 24.36
CA LEU A 12 -16.18 20.64 24.60
C LEU A 12 -17.06 20.07 23.49
N ALA A 13 -17.95 20.87 22.92
CA ALA A 13 -18.75 20.47 21.76
C ALA A 13 -17.86 20.22 20.53
N ALA A 14 -16.92 21.13 20.24
CA ALA A 14 -15.98 20.99 19.14
C ALA A 14 -15.05 19.77 19.31
N ILE A 15 -14.59 19.47 20.53
CA ILE A 15 -13.79 18.28 20.82
C ILE A 15 -14.62 16.99 20.63
N ALA A 16 -15.90 17.01 21.03
CA ALA A 16 -16.79 15.88 20.85
C ALA A 16 -17.05 15.58 19.37
N GLU A 17 -17.33 16.62 18.58
CA GLU A 17 -17.49 16.55 17.13
C GLU A 17 -16.22 16.03 16.45
N ALA A 18 -15.05 16.63 16.75
CA ALA A 18 -13.78 16.19 16.18
C ALA A 18 -13.45 14.72 16.53
N ARG A 19 -13.85 14.25 17.72
CA ARG A 19 -13.67 12.84 18.12
C ARG A 19 -14.61 11.91 17.35
N GLU A 20 -15.83 12.33 17.08
CA GLU A 20 -16.80 11.58 16.30
C GLU A 20 -16.34 11.45 14.83
N ASP A 21 -15.87 12.55 14.25
CA ASP A 21 -15.29 12.57 12.90
C ASP A 21 -14.05 11.68 12.78
N LEU A 22 -13.14 11.75 13.78
CA LEU A 22 -11.97 10.88 13.81
C LEU A 22 -12.36 9.40 13.93
N THR A 23 -13.37 9.09 14.74
CA THR A 23 -13.83 7.71 14.93
C THR A 23 -14.44 7.15 13.65
N THR A 24 -15.23 7.97 12.95
CA THR A 24 -15.84 7.63 11.65
C THR A 24 -14.76 7.43 10.59
N SER A 25 -13.81 8.37 10.49
CA SER A 25 -12.70 8.28 9.54
C SER A 25 -11.83 7.04 9.77
N LEU A 26 -11.63 6.65 11.04
CA LEU A 26 -10.89 5.44 11.38
C LEU A 26 -11.66 4.18 11.00
N ALA A 27 -12.98 4.16 11.19
CA ALA A 27 -13.83 3.06 10.75
C ALA A 27 -13.79 2.88 9.23
N ASP A 28 -13.92 3.97 8.47
CA ASP A 28 -13.86 3.96 7.01
C ASP A 28 -12.48 3.52 6.50
N LEU A 29 -11.41 4.01 7.12
CA LEU A 29 -10.04 3.58 6.81
C LEU A 29 -9.87 2.09 7.07
N LYS A 30 -10.38 1.59 8.20
CA LYS A 30 -10.29 0.17 8.54
C LYS A 30 -11.07 -0.69 7.55
N GLU A 31 -12.29 -0.29 7.20
CA GLU A 31 -13.09 -0.99 6.18
C GLU A 31 -12.38 -1.00 4.83
N THR A 32 -11.76 0.11 4.43
CA THR A 32 -10.99 0.20 3.20
C THR A 32 -9.79 -0.75 3.22
N VAL A 33 -9.02 -0.77 4.31
CA VAL A 33 -7.87 -1.66 4.49
C VAL A 33 -8.32 -3.12 4.49
N ASP A 34 -9.39 -3.45 5.22
CA ASP A 34 -9.94 -4.80 5.27
C ASP A 34 -10.44 -5.25 3.88
N ALA A 35 -11.08 -4.37 3.11
CA ALA A 35 -11.53 -4.64 1.75
C ALA A 35 -10.37 -4.81 0.76
N MET A 36 -9.27 -4.05 0.93
CA MET A 36 -8.05 -4.22 0.15
C MET A 36 -7.37 -5.56 0.46
N ASN A 37 -7.31 -5.96 1.73
CA ASN A 37 -6.72 -7.23 2.16
C ASN A 37 -7.58 -8.44 1.81
N ALA A 38 -8.91 -8.29 1.73
CA ALA A 38 -9.82 -9.37 1.36
C ALA A 38 -9.77 -9.75 -0.12
N ARG A 39 -9.18 -8.90 -0.97
CA ARG A 39 -8.96 -9.22 -2.38
C ARG A 39 -7.76 -10.14 -2.52
N PRO A 40 -7.89 -11.31 -3.18
CA PRO A 40 -6.74 -12.15 -3.45
C PRO A 40 -5.73 -11.34 -4.28
N LEU A 41 -4.46 -11.37 -3.84
CA LEU A 41 -3.36 -10.62 -4.47
C LEU A 41 -3.14 -11.02 -5.93
N LEU A 42 -3.49 -12.26 -6.28
CA LEU A 42 -3.49 -12.77 -7.65
C LEU A 42 -4.83 -13.47 -7.91
N THR A 43 -5.40 -13.24 -9.09
CA THR A 43 -6.45 -14.10 -9.63
C THR A 43 -5.92 -15.51 -9.89
N PRO A 44 -6.78 -16.54 -9.97
CA PRO A 44 -6.36 -17.89 -10.32
C PRO A 44 -5.56 -17.96 -11.63
N GLU A 45 -5.96 -17.18 -12.63
CA GLU A 45 -5.31 -17.11 -13.93
C GLU A 45 -3.91 -16.46 -13.84
N GLU A 46 -3.78 -15.37 -13.08
CA GLU A 46 -2.48 -14.72 -12.85
C GLU A 46 -1.54 -15.61 -12.06
N ARG A 47 -2.06 -16.35 -11.08
CA ARG A 47 -1.29 -17.33 -10.32
C ARG A 47 -0.78 -18.45 -11.21
N GLU A 48 -1.61 -19.01 -12.08
CA GLU A 48 -1.19 -20.06 -13.02
C GLU A 48 -0.13 -19.55 -14.00
N ALA A 49 -0.30 -18.33 -14.51
CA ALA A 49 0.69 -17.69 -15.37
C ALA A 49 2.03 -17.47 -14.65
N LEU A 50 1.99 -17.00 -13.40
CA LEU A 50 3.18 -16.80 -12.57
C LEU A 50 3.90 -18.12 -12.28
N GLU A 51 3.16 -19.18 -11.94
CA GLU A 51 3.72 -20.50 -11.71
C GLU A 51 4.36 -21.06 -13.00
N ALA A 52 3.72 -20.92 -14.16
CA ALA A 52 4.26 -21.38 -15.43
C ALA A 52 5.56 -20.63 -15.83
N GLN A 53 5.60 -19.31 -15.64
CA GLN A 53 6.77 -18.48 -15.93
C GLN A 53 7.91 -18.71 -14.92
N GLY A 54 7.57 -18.98 -13.66
CA GLY A 54 8.56 -19.37 -12.65
C GLY A 54 9.16 -20.75 -12.95
N GLU A 55 8.33 -21.73 -13.31
CA GLU A 55 8.80 -23.09 -13.66
C GLU A 55 9.67 -23.14 -14.91
N SER A 56 9.37 -22.30 -15.90
CA SER A 56 10.19 -22.19 -17.12
C SER A 56 11.58 -21.60 -16.83
N GLY A 57 11.76 -20.96 -15.66
CA GLY A 57 12.96 -20.24 -15.29
C GLY A 57 13.06 -18.85 -15.94
N GLU A 58 12.03 -18.41 -16.66
CA GLU A 58 11.98 -17.11 -17.32
C GLU A 58 12.07 -15.95 -16.32
N LEU A 59 11.50 -16.14 -15.13
CA LEU A 59 11.56 -15.18 -14.02
C LEU A 59 12.84 -15.29 -13.18
N GLY A 60 13.72 -16.24 -13.49
CA GLY A 60 14.98 -16.51 -12.77
C GLY A 60 14.95 -17.76 -11.89
N GLU A 61 16.12 -18.22 -11.48
CA GLU A 61 16.30 -19.46 -10.67
C GLU A 61 15.69 -19.34 -9.27
N ASP A 62 15.70 -18.14 -8.68
CA ASP A 62 15.08 -17.90 -7.37
C ASP A 62 13.56 -18.10 -7.43
N MET A 63 12.92 -17.61 -8.50
CA MET A 63 11.48 -17.80 -8.74
C MET A 63 11.14 -19.25 -9.04
N LYS A 64 11.99 -19.95 -9.80
CA LYS A 64 11.81 -21.38 -10.03
C LYS A 64 11.85 -22.17 -8.72
N THR A 65 12.82 -21.88 -7.86
CA THR A 65 12.96 -22.49 -6.54
C THR A 65 11.74 -22.16 -5.66
N LEU A 66 11.23 -20.93 -5.73
CA LEU A 66 10.03 -20.52 -5.00
C LEU A 66 8.79 -21.30 -5.46
N VAL A 67 8.58 -21.44 -6.77
CA VAL A 67 7.44 -22.19 -7.31
C VAL A 67 7.53 -23.68 -6.94
N GLU A 68 8.72 -24.28 -6.98
CA GLU A 68 8.92 -25.66 -6.53
C GLU A 68 8.53 -25.85 -5.06
N LYS A 69 8.89 -24.89 -4.19
CA LYS A 69 8.53 -24.90 -2.76
C LYS A 69 7.04 -24.76 -2.51
N ILE A 70 6.38 -23.86 -3.25
CA ILE A 70 4.93 -23.67 -3.18
C ILE A 70 4.21 -24.94 -3.65
N LYS A 71 4.62 -25.55 -4.76
CA LYS A 71 4.04 -26.81 -5.26
C LYS A 71 4.34 -28.00 -4.36
N GLY A 72 5.48 -27.99 -3.66
CA GLY A 72 5.83 -28.96 -2.62
C GLY A 72 5.02 -28.82 -1.33
N GLY A 73 4.23 -27.75 -1.18
CA GLY A 73 3.47 -27.45 0.05
C GLY A 73 4.34 -26.97 1.21
N GLU A 74 5.60 -26.59 0.94
CA GLU A 74 6.50 -25.95 1.91
C GLU A 74 6.15 -24.48 2.13
N ASP A 75 5.37 -23.88 1.23
CA ASP A 75 5.02 -22.46 1.22
C ASP A 75 3.69 -22.19 0.51
N THR A 76 3.15 -20.98 0.65
CA THR A 76 2.00 -20.50 -0.14
C THR A 76 2.24 -19.11 -0.69
N TRP A 77 1.64 -18.77 -1.83
CA TRP A 77 1.74 -17.43 -2.40
C TRP A 77 1.31 -16.35 -1.41
N GLU A 78 0.27 -16.60 -0.61
CA GLU A 78 -0.22 -15.68 0.40
C GLU A 78 0.84 -15.39 1.46
N GLN A 79 1.60 -16.41 1.91
CA GLN A 79 2.69 -16.26 2.88
C GLN A 79 3.91 -15.56 2.27
N VAL A 80 4.19 -15.83 1.00
CA VAL A 80 5.30 -15.19 0.27
C VAL A 80 5.04 -13.71 0.06
N PHE A 81 3.85 -13.33 -0.44
CA PHE A 81 3.53 -11.93 -0.71
C PHE A 81 3.27 -11.11 0.56
N SER A 82 2.81 -11.74 1.65
CA SER A 82 2.71 -11.07 2.95
C SER A 82 4.07 -10.88 3.64
N GLY A 83 5.12 -11.56 3.16
CA GLY A 83 6.45 -11.53 3.76
C GLY A 83 6.61 -12.42 4.99
N ASP A 84 5.59 -13.20 5.36
CA ASP A 84 5.62 -14.14 6.48
C ASP A 84 6.35 -15.45 6.13
N SER A 85 6.57 -15.71 4.84
CA SER A 85 7.31 -16.88 4.37
C SER A 85 8.82 -16.79 4.67
N PRO A 86 9.45 -17.90 5.13
CA PRO A 86 10.91 -18.00 5.22
C PRO A 86 11.62 -17.94 3.85
N HIS A 87 10.88 -17.99 2.75
CA HIS A 87 11.34 -17.95 1.38
C HIS A 87 10.94 -16.64 0.65
N ALA A 88 10.36 -15.67 1.35
CA ALA A 88 9.98 -14.37 0.78
C ALA A 88 11.13 -13.65 0.05
N THR A 89 12.38 -13.87 0.48
CA THR A 89 13.57 -13.31 -0.18
C THR A 89 13.80 -13.84 -1.59
N LEU A 90 13.25 -15.00 -1.95
CA LEU A 90 13.33 -15.53 -3.32
C LEU A 90 12.51 -14.70 -4.31
N LEU A 91 11.44 -14.04 -3.85
CA LEU A 91 10.65 -13.11 -4.66
C LEU A 91 11.40 -11.78 -4.89
N GLN A 92 12.24 -11.38 -3.93
CA GLN A 92 12.93 -10.09 -3.95
C GLN A 92 13.84 -9.91 -5.17
N GLY A 93 14.52 -10.97 -5.62
CA GLY A 93 15.38 -10.92 -6.80
C GLY A 93 14.59 -10.59 -8.07
N HIS A 94 13.42 -11.20 -8.23
CA HIS A 94 12.52 -10.93 -9.35
C HIS A 94 11.95 -9.51 -9.29
N LEU A 95 11.47 -9.07 -8.11
CA LEU A 95 10.95 -7.72 -7.92
C LEU A 95 11.99 -6.64 -8.18
N THR A 96 13.24 -6.88 -7.77
CA THR A 96 14.36 -5.96 -8.01
C THR A 96 14.63 -5.83 -9.50
N LYS A 97 14.66 -6.95 -10.23
CA LYS A 97 14.83 -6.95 -11.69
C LYS A 97 13.70 -6.21 -12.40
N MET A 98 12.44 -6.49 -12.03
CA MET A 98 11.28 -5.80 -12.60
C MET A 98 11.34 -4.28 -12.33
N PHE A 99 11.73 -3.91 -11.12
CA PHE A 99 11.91 -2.50 -10.76
C PHE A 99 13.01 -1.85 -11.60
N GLU A 100 14.17 -2.50 -11.76
CA GLU A 100 15.27 -1.96 -12.57
C GLU A 100 14.88 -1.78 -14.04
N GLU A 101 14.10 -2.71 -14.60
CA GLU A 101 13.61 -2.67 -15.97
C GLU A 101 12.56 -1.58 -16.21
N HIS A 102 11.73 -1.27 -15.20
CA HIS A 102 10.59 -0.36 -15.33
C HIS A 102 10.69 0.93 -14.50
N LYS A 103 11.83 1.21 -13.86
CA LYS A 103 12.00 2.38 -12.97
C LYS A 103 11.68 3.71 -13.66
N GLU A 104 11.98 3.83 -14.94
CA GLU A 104 11.76 5.06 -15.71
C GLU A 104 10.27 5.24 -16.04
N ASP A 105 9.59 4.14 -16.42
CA ASP A 105 8.15 4.12 -16.64
C ASP A 105 7.37 4.41 -15.34
N LEU A 106 7.82 3.83 -14.22
CA LEU A 106 7.27 4.10 -12.89
C LEU A 106 7.43 5.56 -12.50
N ALA A 107 8.60 6.15 -12.73
CA ALA A 107 8.84 7.56 -12.44
C ALA A 107 7.91 8.47 -13.24
N LEU A 108 7.73 8.20 -14.54
CA LEU A 108 6.83 8.96 -15.40
C LEU A 108 5.36 8.83 -14.93
N ALA A 109 4.91 7.62 -14.61
CA ALA A 109 3.55 7.40 -14.11
C ALA A 109 3.29 8.13 -12.78
N PHE A 110 4.30 8.23 -11.92
CA PHE A 110 4.22 9.02 -10.69
C PHE A 110 4.14 10.53 -10.97
N GLU A 111 4.93 11.05 -11.92
CA GLU A 111 4.85 12.46 -12.34
C GLU A 111 3.46 12.78 -12.89
N GLU A 112 2.92 11.95 -13.78
CA GLU A 112 1.56 12.13 -14.32
C GLU A 112 0.47 12.08 -13.23
N LEU A 113 0.62 11.21 -12.24
CA LEU A 113 -0.30 11.12 -11.10
C LEU A 113 -0.25 12.39 -10.25
N ILE A 114 0.94 12.92 -9.97
CA ILE A 114 1.13 14.17 -9.22
C ILE A 114 0.47 15.32 -9.98
N GLU A 115 0.75 15.48 -11.27
CA GLU A 115 0.14 16.53 -12.10
C GLU A 115 -1.40 16.43 -12.11
N ALA A 116 -1.95 15.21 -12.19
CA ALA A 116 -3.39 14.98 -12.18
C ALA A 116 -4.04 15.32 -10.82
N GLU A 117 -3.36 15.06 -9.71
CA GLU A 117 -3.87 15.40 -8.36
C GLU A 117 -3.67 16.89 -8.02
N GLU A 118 -2.60 17.51 -8.48
CA GLU A 118 -2.42 18.97 -8.44
C GLU A 118 -3.52 19.68 -9.24
N ALA A 119 -3.84 19.20 -10.44
CA ALA A 119 -4.92 19.74 -11.26
C ALA A 119 -6.32 19.60 -10.61
N LYS A 120 -6.51 18.60 -9.74
CA LYS A 120 -7.73 18.41 -8.93
C LYS A 120 -7.75 19.28 -7.66
N GLY A 121 -6.66 19.98 -7.35
CA GLY A 121 -6.52 20.80 -6.15
C GLY A 121 -6.30 20.00 -4.86
N ASN A 122 -5.90 18.74 -4.96
CA ASN A 122 -5.66 17.86 -3.81
C ASN A 122 -4.27 18.08 -3.16
N PHE A 123 -3.36 18.80 -3.82
CA PHE A 123 -2.06 19.19 -3.26
C PHE A 123 -2.07 20.68 -2.90
N ILE A 124 -2.29 20.97 -1.61
CA ILE A 124 -1.83 22.23 -1.02
C ILE A 124 -0.39 21.97 -0.60
N PHE A 125 0.58 22.29 -1.47
CA PHE A 125 1.93 22.63 -1.00
C PHE A 125 1.81 23.94 -0.23
N ASP A 126 1.26 23.87 0.98
CA ASP A 126 1.39 24.98 1.93
C ASP A 126 2.89 25.01 2.26
N GLU A 127 3.50 26.15 1.96
CA GLU A 127 4.93 26.39 2.09
C GLU A 127 5.45 25.68 3.34
N VAL A 128 6.41 24.76 3.17
CA VAL A 128 7.23 24.35 4.32
C VAL A 128 7.80 25.65 4.85
N PRO A 129 7.47 26.10 6.08
CA PRO A 129 8.00 27.34 6.58
C PRO A 129 9.50 27.10 6.71
N THR A 130 10.25 27.63 5.75
CA THR A 130 11.71 27.68 5.85
C THR A 130 11.95 28.53 7.08
N SER A 131 12.27 27.84 8.18
CA SER A 131 12.78 28.49 9.37
C SER A 131 14.10 29.13 8.95
N GLU A 132 14.06 30.38 8.53
CA GLU A 132 15.26 31.18 8.39
C GLU A 132 15.92 31.30 9.78
N PRO A 133 17.25 31.17 9.86
CA PRO A 133 17.99 31.18 11.12
C PRO A 133 18.00 32.53 11.84
#